data_AF-A0A0K8V565-F1
#
_entry.id   AF-A0A0K8V565-F1
#
_cell.length_a   1.000
_cell.length_b   1.000
_cell.length_c   1.000
_cell.angle_alpha   90.00
_cell.angle_beta   90.00
_cell.angle_gamma   90.00
#
_symmetry.space_group_name_H-M   'P 1'
#
loop_
_entity.id
_entity.type
_entity.pdbx_description
1 polymer ?
#
loop_
_entity_poly.entity_id
_entity_poly.type
_entity_poly.pdbx_seq_one_letter_code
_entity_poly.pdbx_strand_id
1 'polypeptide(L)'
;MENDLIDVKKSFEKTNEILLPIRVEVDGADYDSYDNLTLRKAEDMGHHVQKTYTKKFETRCKRQIVKGENRCREAFAKAHTECENKFPRIVRTFLCWPFQVSFICNMNLLGKPDNICKPNEVLPSNFGDNYIQLNDAQNTLYRNTSEVEFKYKAKSVITHADIRALDHISDMVVDDFNAKKKIFDIIMHITNTFLSLLVFKIAVVYHKKYLSSIDFDNIYVTDYFRQVDDRRKRNKKPTILPLTKFEKNDVVDLEHTCQLTENESKIIGFYFLQFSMEILTACFFLILDHVIITLLNIIRFNSSITYTQEGEHIIHFQ
;
A
#
# COMPACT_ATOMS: atom_id res chain seq x y z
N MET A 1 23.36 5.19 -35.25
CA MET A 1 22.38 5.75 -36.20
C MET A 1 20.92 5.48 -35.84
N GLU A 2 20.52 4.36 -35.22
CA GLU A 2 19.13 4.25 -34.69
C GLU A 2 18.97 4.93 -33.32
N ASN A 3 20.00 4.91 -32.46
CA ASN A 3 20.06 5.80 -31.29
C ASN A 3 19.94 7.25 -31.73
N ASP A 4 20.63 7.66 -32.80
CA ASP A 4 20.53 9.03 -33.31
C ASP A 4 19.11 9.34 -33.80
N LEU A 5 18.40 8.39 -34.42
CA LEU A 5 17.03 8.59 -34.90
C LEU A 5 15.98 8.56 -33.77
N ILE A 6 16.14 7.66 -32.78
CA ILE A 6 15.28 7.59 -31.59
C ILE A 6 15.51 8.80 -30.69
N ASP A 7 16.77 9.22 -30.52
CA ASP A 7 17.12 10.43 -29.80
C ASP A 7 16.60 11.66 -30.54
N VAL A 8 16.66 11.69 -31.87
CA VAL A 8 16.03 12.75 -32.67
C VAL A 8 14.51 12.73 -32.49
N LYS A 9 13.83 11.58 -32.59
CA LYS A 9 12.37 11.47 -32.41
C LYS A 9 11.93 11.86 -31.00
N LYS A 10 12.64 11.36 -29.98
CA LYS A 10 12.39 11.68 -28.57
C LYS A 10 12.70 13.15 -28.27
N SER A 11 13.70 13.72 -28.93
CA SER A 11 13.99 15.15 -28.86
C SER A 11 12.87 15.96 -29.51
N PHE A 12 12.31 15.52 -30.64
CA PHE A 12 11.16 16.16 -31.27
C PHE A 12 9.89 16.04 -30.42
N GLU A 13 9.59 14.87 -29.85
CA GLU A 13 8.46 14.67 -28.95
C GLU A 13 8.57 15.56 -27.70
N LYS A 14 9.75 15.59 -27.07
CA LYS A 14 10.04 16.45 -25.91
C LYS A 14 9.96 17.94 -26.26
N THR A 15 10.43 18.32 -27.45
CA THR A 15 10.33 19.70 -27.94
C THR A 15 8.87 20.08 -28.18
N ASN A 16 8.07 19.19 -28.76
CA ASN A 16 6.65 19.42 -28.99
C ASN A 16 5.87 19.49 -27.67
N GLU A 17 6.21 18.66 -26.68
CA GLU A 17 5.62 18.71 -25.33
C GLU A 17 5.88 20.08 -24.64
N ILE A 18 7.06 20.67 -24.83
CA ILE A 18 7.41 21.98 -24.28
C ILE A 18 6.75 23.12 -25.09
N LEU A 19 6.70 23.01 -26.42
CA LEU A 19 6.21 24.07 -27.29
C LEU A 19 4.67 24.11 -27.38
N LEU A 20 3.97 22.97 -27.25
CA LEU A 20 2.50 22.91 -27.36
C LEU A 20 1.79 23.82 -26.34
N PRO A 21 2.13 23.80 -25.04
CA PRO A 21 1.54 24.71 -24.06
C PRO A 21 1.82 26.18 -24.40
N ILE A 22 3.04 26.49 -24.88
CA ILE A 22 3.43 27.85 -25.27
C ILE A 22 2.64 28.29 -26.51
N ARG A 23 2.46 27.41 -27.50
CA ARG A 23 1.66 27.69 -28.70
C ARG A 23 0.21 27.96 -28.35
N VAL A 24 -0.44 27.06 -27.61
CA VAL A 24 -1.82 27.26 -27.16
C VAL A 24 -1.95 28.56 -26.36
N GLU A 25 -0.91 28.95 -25.64
CA GLU A 25 -0.91 30.17 -24.86
C GLU A 25 -0.77 31.46 -25.69
N VAL A 26 0.13 31.42 -26.67
CA VAL A 26 0.37 32.53 -27.58
C VAL A 26 -0.81 32.70 -28.54
N ASP A 27 -1.27 31.60 -29.16
CA ASP A 27 -2.30 31.57 -30.22
C ASP A 27 -3.74 31.52 -29.67
N GLY A 28 -3.95 31.02 -28.46
CA GLY A 28 -5.29 30.71 -27.90
C GLY A 28 -6.14 31.92 -27.47
N ALA A 29 -5.95 33.11 -28.03
CA ALA A 29 -6.85 34.24 -27.77
C ALA A 29 -7.14 35.16 -28.97
N ASP A 30 -6.81 34.77 -30.20
CA ASP A 30 -7.30 35.44 -31.41
C ASP A 30 -7.49 34.40 -32.52
N TYR A 31 -8.63 33.72 -32.49
CA TYR A 31 -9.04 32.79 -33.56
C TYR A 31 -9.73 33.53 -34.73
N ASP A 32 -9.64 34.86 -34.80
CA ASP A 32 -10.36 35.67 -35.80
C ASP A 32 -9.45 36.49 -36.73
N SER A 33 -8.13 36.29 -36.74
CA SER A 33 -7.27 37.00 -37.70
C SER A 33 -6.04 36.22 -38.13
N TYR A 34 -6.26 35.05 -38.73
CA TYR A 34 -5.22 34.40 -39.55
C TYR A 34 -5.75 34.10 -40.95
N ASP A 35 -6.31 35.12 -41.60
CA ASP A 35 -6.28 35.18 -43.05
C ASP A 35 -6.03 36.62 -43.50
N ASN A 36 -4.99 36.78 -44.32
CA ASN A 36 -4.43 38.03 -44.85
C ASN A 36 -3.48 38.85 -43.95
N LEU A 37 -2.18 38.51 -43.97
CA LEU A 37 -1.16 39.55 -44.20
C LEU A 37 0.17 38.94 -44.65
N THR A 38 0.34 38.94 -45.96
CA THR A 38 1.57 38.70 -46.72
C THR A 38 2.76 39.52 -46.20
N LEU A 39 3.84 38.82 -45.86
CA LEU A 39 5.25 39.08 -46.24
C LEU A 39 5.86 40.49 -46.10
N ARG A 40 5.30 41.37 -45.26
CA ARG A 40 5.96 42.58 -44.77
C ARG A 40 5.48 42.93 -43.35
N LYS A 41 5.99 42.23 -42.32
CA LYS A 41 6.02 42.66 -40.90
C LYS A 41 6.46 41.56 -39.91
N ALA A 42 7.50 40.78 -40.22
CA ALA A 42 8.04 39.83 -39.23
C ALA A 42 8.49 40.54 -37.92
N GLU A 43 9.07 41.73 -38.06
CA GLU A 43 9.56 42.57 -36.95
C GLU A 43 8.43 43.18 -36.09
N ASP A 44 7.28 43.51 -36.71
CA ASP A 44 6.11 44.05 -35.98
C ASP A 44 5.28 42.92 -35.33
N MET A 45 5.26 41.73 -35.96
CA MET A 45 4.62 40.54 -35.41
C MET A 45 5.36 40.05 -34.16
N GLY A 46 6.70 40.08 -34.15
CA GLY A 46 7.52 39.68 -32.99
C GLY A 46 7.28 40.59 -31.80
N HIS A 47 7.27 41.90 -32.04
CA HIS A 47 6.94 42.89 -31.01
C HIS A 47 5.49 42.76 -30.50
N HIS A 48 4.54 42.45 -31.39
CA HIS A 48 3.14 42.20 -31.01
C HIS A 48 3.03 40.95 -30.10
N VAL A 49 3.63 39.83 -30.49
CA VAL A 49 3.66 38.59 -29.70
C VAL A 49 4.31 38.82 -28.33
N GLN A 50 5.45 39.52 -28.29
CA GLN A 50 6.15 39.88 -27.06
C GLN A 50 5.23 40.66 -26.11
N LYS A 51 4.59 41.73 -26.61
CA LYS A 51 3.73 42.61 -25.81
C LYS A 51 2.48 41.88 -25.30
N THR A 52 1.83 41.11 -26.15
CA THR A 52 0.62 40.35 -25.81
C THR A 52 0.92 39.28 -24.77
N TYR A 53 2.00 38.51 -24.95
CA TYR A 53 2.41 37.48 -23.99
C TYR A 53 2.82 38.06 -22.64
N THR A 54 3.57 39.18 -22.64
CA THR A 54 3.97 39.91 -21.42
C THR A 54 2.75 40.31 -20.57
N LYS A 55 1.71 40.86 -21.21
CA LYS A 55 0.48 41.28 -20.52
C LYS A 55 -0.32 40.09 -19.98
N LYS A 56 -0.42 39.00 -20.77
CA LYS A 56 -1.07 37.76 -20.33
C LYS A 56 -0.34 37.15 -19.12
N PHE A 57 0.98 37.12 -19.15
CA PHE A 57 1.82 36.62 -18.06
C PHE A 57 1.60 37.40 -16.75
N GLU A 58 1.67 38.74 -16.81
CA GLU A 58 1.44 39.60 -15.64
C GLU A 58 0.06 39.34 -15.01
N THR A 59 -0.98 39.31 -15.85
CA THR A 59 -2.36 39.08 -15.41
C THR A 59 -2.51 37.72 -14.70
N ARG A 60 -1.85 36.68 -15.21
CA ARG A 60 -1.88 35.33 -14.65
C ARG A 60 -1.12 35.23 -13.35
N CYS A 61 0.07 35.82 -13.28
CA CYS A 61 0.85 35.85 -12.06
C CYS A 61 0.03 36.51 -10.94
N LYS A 62 -0.59 37.68 -11.21
CA LYS A 62 -1.48 38.36 -10.27
C LYS A 62 -2.66 37.47 -9.86
N ARG A 63 -3.30 36.79 -10.82
CA ARG A 63 -4.41 35.87 -10.56
C ARG A 63 -4.01 34.67 -9.70
N GLN A 64 -2.82 34.09 -9.89
CA GLN A 64 -2.34 32.96 -9.07
C GLN A 64 -2.05 33.41 -7.63
N ILE A 65 -1.47 34.60 -7.44
CA ILE A 65 -1.24 35.17 -6.11
C ILE A 65 -2.57 35.40 -5.39
N VAL A 66 -3.54 36.04 -6.03
CA VAL A 66 -4.89 36.25 -5.45
C VAL A 66 -5.58 34.92 -5.13
N LYS A 67 -5.45 33.91 -6.01
CA LYS A 67 -5.98 32.57 -5.76
C LYS A 67 -5.31 31.90 -4.56
N GLY A 68 -4.00 32.09 -4.40
CA GLY A 68 -3.24 31.63 -3.23
C GLY A 68 -3.71 32.29 -1.93
N GLU A 69 -3.93 33.61 -1.97
CA GLU A 69 -4.46 34.36 -0.82
C GLU A 69 -5.85 33.86 -0.40
N ASN A 70 -6.75 33.65 -1.37
CA ASN A 70 -8.09 33.15 -1.10
C ASN A 70 -8.06 31.74 -0.47
N ARG A 71 -7.24 30.84 -1.01
CA ARG A 71 -7.06 29.49 -0.43
C ARG A 71 -6.46 29.52 0.97
N CYS A 72 -5.53 30.43 1.22
CA CYS A 72 -4.98 30.65 2.56
C CYS A 72 -6.10 31.04 3.53
N ARG A 73 -6.93 32.05 3.17
CA ARG A 73 -8.04 32.50 4.01
C ARG A 73 -9.06 31.39 4.27
N GLU A 74 -9.41 30.62 3.23
CA GLU A 74 -10.32 29.47 3.35
C GLU A 74 -9.77 28.39 4.30
N ALA A 75 -8.48 28.07 4.20
CA ALA A 75 -7.84 27.07 5.06
C ALA A 75 -7.83 27.50 6.54
N PHE A 76 -7.50 28.76 6.83
CA PHE A 76 -7.52 29.29 8.20
C PHE A 76 -8.94 29.40 8.77
N ALA A 77 -9.92 29.82 7.96
CA ALA A 77 -11.32 29.84 8.36
C ALA A 77 -11.83 28.44 8.71
N LYS A 78 -11.50 27.44 7.88
CA LYS A 78 -11.86 26.04 8.14
C LYS A 78 -11.21 25.51 9.41
N ALA A 79 -9.91 25.75 9.60
CA ALA A 79 -9.19 25.33 10.80
C ALA A 79 -9.76 25.98 12.07
N HIS A 80 -10.18 27.25 12.01
CA HIS A 80 -10.85 27.94 13.10
C HIS A 80 -12.17 27.25 13.48
N THR A 81 -13.04 26.97 12.51
CA THR A 81 -14.32 26.29 12.77
C THR A 81 -14.15 24.88 13.32
N GLU A 82 -13.18 24.11 12.82
CA GLU A 82 -12.87 22.76 13.35
C GLU A 82 -12.33 22.83 14.79
N CYS A 83 -11.51 23.84 15.12
CA CYS A 83 -11.01 24.08 16.46
C CYS A 83 -12.15 24.39 17.45
N GLU A 84 -13.09 25.27 17.08
CA GLU A 84 -14.23 25.63 17.93
C GLU A 84 -15.17 24.46 18.22
N ASN A 85 -15.33 23.53 17.27
CA ASN A 85 -16.21 22.38 17.40
C ASN A 85 -15.63 21.25 18.27
N LYS A 86 -14.29 21.16 18.38
CA LYS A 86 -13.61 20.04 19.05
C LYS A 86 -13.28 20.31 20.52
N PHE A 87 -13.18 21.56 20.94
CA PHE A 87 -12.71 21.94 22.27
C PHE A 87 -13.79 22.56 23.18
N PRO A 88 -13.77 22.29 24.50
CA PRO A 88 -14.69 22.91 25.45
C PRO A 88 -14.50 24.43 25.56
N ARG A 89 -15.56 25.14 25.98
CA ARG A 89 -15.66 26.62 26.04
C ARG A 89 -14.47 27.35 26.68
N ILE A 90 -13.79 26.72 27.64
CA ILE A 90 -12.68 27.30 28.43
C ILE A 90 -11.35 27.31 27.64
N VAL A 91 -11.09 26.29 26.82
CA VAL A 91 -9.81 26.12 26.09
C VAL A 91 -9.90 26.72 24.67
N ARG A 92 -11.13 26.87 24.16
CA ARG A 92 -11.44 27.41 22.83
C ARG A 92 -10.82 28.78 22.56
N THR A 93 -10.89 29.71 23.50
CA THR A 93 -10.40 31.07 23.28
C THR A 93 -8.87 31.15 23.17
N PHE A 94 -8.12 30.32 23.90
CA PHE A 94 -6.66 30.36 23.84
C PHE A 94 -6.10 29.62 22.62
N LEU A 95 -6.62 28.44 22.31
CA LEU A 95 -6.11 27.60 21.21
C LEU A 95 -6.63 28.02 19.82
N CYS A 96 -7.84 28.57 19.72
CA CYS A 96 -8.44 28.91 18.42
C CYS A 96 -8.15 30.35 17.96
N TRP A 97 -7.76 31.26 18.87
CA TRP A 97 -7.38 32.64 18.57
C TRP A 97 -6.31 32.82 17.46
N PRO A 98 -5.23 32.02 17.37
CA PRO A 98 -4.24 32.18 16.29
C PRO A 98 -4.82 31.92 14.88
N PHE A 99 -5.90 31.16 14.75
CA PHE A 99 -6.54 30.90 13.46
C PHE A 99 -7.44 32.05 12.99
N GLN A 100 -7.77 33.00 13.89
CA GLN A 100 -8.59 34.17 13.57
C GLN A 100 -7.78 35.28 12.86
N VAL A 101 -6.45 35.23 12.94
CA VAL A 101 -5.59 36.32 12.49
C VAL A 101 -5.35 36.22 10.98
N SER A 102 -6.15 36.93 10.19
CA SER A 102 -5.99 37.05 8.73
C SER A 102 -4.69 37.75 8.29
N PHE A 103 -3.89 38.23 9.24
CA PHE A 103 -2.61 38.88 8.99
C PHE A 103 -1.61 37.94 8.32
N ILE A 104 -1.62 36.63 8.57
CA ILE A 104 -0.66 35.69 7.95
C ILE A 104 -0.85 35.63 6.43
N CYS A 105 -2.11 35.60 5.96
CA CYS A 105 -2.41 35.59 4.53
C CYS A 105 -2.22 36.97 3.87
N ASN A 106 -2.30 38.05 4.64
CA ASN A 106 -2.15 39.44 4.17
C ASN A 106 -0.72 39.99 4.36
N MET A 107 0.11 39.27 5.12
CA MET A 107 1.52 39.55 5.27
C MET A 107 2.18 39.26 3.94
N ASN A 108 3.04 40.18 3.51
CA ASN A 108 3.87 40.06 2.31
C ASN A 108 4.88 38.90 2.40
N LEU A 109 4.59 37.81 3.12
CA LEU A 109 5.32 36.55 3.12
C LEU A 109 5.42 35.99 1.69
N LEU A 110 4.40 36.23 0.88
CA LEU A 110 4.38 35.95 -0.55
C LEU A 110 4.79 37.17 -1.41
N GLY A 111 5.34 38.23 -0.82
CA GLY A 111 5.73 39.50 -1.45
C GLY A 111 4.59 40.32 -2.05
N LYS A 112 4.88 41.56 -2.48
CA LYS A 112 3.90 42.41 -3.17
C LYS A 112 3.69 41.88 -4.60
N PRO A 113 2.44 41.72 -5.06
CA PRO A 113 2.14 41.16 -6.38
C PRO A 113 2.80 41.95 -7.52
N ASP A 114 2.88 43.27 -7.41
CA ASP A 114 3.52 44.13 -8.42
C ASP A 114 5.05 44.02 -8.45
N ASN A 115 5.67 43.53 -7.37
CA ASN A 115 7.12 43.32 -7.34
C ASN A 115 7.53 41.93 -7.83
N ILE A 116 6.66 40.92 -7.65
CA ILE A 116 6.93 39.52 -8.04
C ILE A 116 6.53 39.26 -9.48
N CYS A 117 5.42 39.86 -9.93
CA CYS A 117 4.92 39.65 -11.28
C CYS A 117 5.58 40.60 -12.28
N LYS A 118 6.92 40.75 -12.22
CA LYS A 118 7.69 41.54 -13.18
C LYS A 118 8.09 40.67 -14.37
N PRO A 119 7.57 40.93 -15.58
CA PRO A 119 7.89 40.11 -16.74
C PRO A 119 9.37 40.15 -17.11
N ASN A 120 10.04 41.28 -16.86
CA ASN A 120 11.43 41.53 -17.27
C ASN A 120 12.46 40.61 -16.57
N GLU A 121 12.10 39.95 -15.47
CA GLU A 121 13.00 39.04 -14.74
C GLU A 121 12.90 37.59 -15.24
N VAL A 122 11.81 37.22 -15.90
CA VAL A 122 11.51 35.83 -16.30
C VAL A 122 11.37 35.65 -17.81
N LEU A 123 10.94 36.70 -18.52
CA LEU A 123 10.73 36.68 -19.97
C LEU A 123 11.90 37.38 -20.68
N PRO A 124 12.64 36.70 -21.57
CA PRO A 124 13.69 37.37 -22.33
C PRO A 124 13.09 38.40 -23.31
N SER A 125 13.84 39.48 -23.55
CA SER A 125 13.40 40.62 -24.38
C SER A 125 13.15 40.24 -25.85
N ASN A 126 13.76 39.15 -26.32
CA ASN A 126 13.65 38.61 -27.69
C ASN A 126 12.72 37.38 -27.78
N PHE A 127 11.86 37.13 -26.79
CA PHE A 127 10.96 35.97 -26.81
C PHE A 127 10.04 35.96 -28.05
N GLY A 128 9.49 37.10 -28.45
CA GLY A 128 8.62 37.23 -29.61
C GLY A 128 9.29 36.83 -30.92
N ASP A 129 10.52 37.28 -31.16
CA ASP A 129 11.27 36.95 -32.38
C ASP A 129 11.68 35.48 -32.41
N ASN A 130 12.07 34.91 -31.25
CA ASN A 130 12.42 33.50 -31.13
C ASN A 130 11.19 32.60 -31.33
N TYR A 131 10.02 33.02 -30.86
CA TYR A 131 8.77 32.29 -31.06
C TYR A 131 8.38 32.22 -32.53
N ILE A 132 8.49 33.34 -33.27
CA ILE A 132 8.20 33.37 -34.71
C ILE A 132 9.16 32.46 -35.48
N GLN A 133 10.46 32.52 -35.18
CA GLN A 133 11.46 31.65 -35.82
C GLN A 133 11.19 30.17 -35.55
N LEU A 134 10.83 29.80 -34.31
CA LEU A 134 10.47 28.43 -33.97
C LEU A 134 9.19 27.98 -34.67
N ASN A 135 8.19 28.86 -34.78
CA ASN A 135 6.95 28.54 -35.48
C ASN A 135 7.17 28.33 -36.98
N ASP A 136 8.03 29.13 -37.60
CA ASP A 136 8.40 28.99 -39.01
C ASP A 136 9.23 27.72 -39.29
N ALA A 137 10.22 27.44 -38.44
CA ALA A 137 11.01 26.20 -38.50
C ALA A 137 10.12 24.97 -38.37
N GLN A 138 9.15 24.98 -37.46
CA GLN A 138 8.19 23.91 -37.31
C GLN A 138 7.32 23.76 -38.57
N ASN A 139 6.72 24.83 -39.07
CA ASN A 139 5.89 24.79 -40.28
C ASN A 139 6.66 24.26 -41.50
N THR A 140 7.95 24.59 -41.60
CA THR A 140 8.84 24.10 -42.65
C THR A 140 9.13 22.60 -42.51
N LEU A 141 9.40 22.13 -41.29
CA LEU A 141 9.65 20.72 -41.03
C LEU A 141 8.42 19.86 -41.32
N TYR A 142 7.23 20.27 -40.86
CA TYR A 142 5.99 19.51 -41.06
C TYR A 142 5.48 19.52 -42.50
N ARG A 143 5.74 20.57 -43.29
CA ARG A 143 5.39 20.59 -44.72
C ARG A 143 6.28 19.67 -45.57
N ASN A 144 7.55 19.48 -45.19
CA ASN A 144 8.54 18.74 -45.99
C ASN A 144 8.71 17.26 -45.60
N THR A 145 8.08 16.76 -44.53
CA THR A 145 8.29 15.38 -44.00
C THR A 145 7.11 14.43 -44.19
N SER A 146 6.20 14.73 -45.13
CA SER A 146 4.94 14.02 -45.32
C SER A 146 5.02 12.53 -45.72
N GLU A 147 6.21 11.93 -45.87
CA GLU A 147 6.31 10.53 -46.35
C GLU A 147 7.55 9.79 -45.83
N VAL A 148 7.68 9.62 -44.50
CA VAL A 148 8.63 8.64 -43.94
C VAL A 148 7.85 7.50 -43.29
N GLU A 149 7.62 6.43 -44.06
CA GLU A 149 6.96 5.20 -43.59
C GLU A 149 7.97 4.29 -42.86
N PHE A 150 8.05 4.40 -41.53
CA PHE A 150 8.91 3.53 -40.72
C PHE A 150 8.29 2.15 -40.54
N LYS A 151 8.83 1.13 -41.23
CA LYS A 151 8.48 -0.28 -41.02
C LYS A 151 9.43 -0.94 -40.04
N TYR A 152 8.99 -1.06 -38.78
CA TYR A 152 9.70 -1.84 -37.77
C TYR A 152 9.29 -3.31 -37.85
N LYS A 153 10.25 -4.24 -37.78
CA LYS A 153 10.03 -5.62 -37.36
C LYS A 153 10.61 -5.78 -35.96
N ALA A 154 9.78 -5.53 -34.96
CA ALA A 154 10.15 -5.85 -33.59
C ALA A 154 10.28 -7.38 -33.46
N LYS A 155 11.48 -7.88 -33.19
CA LYS A 155 11.63 -9.22 -32.63
C LYS A 155 11.34 -9.10 -31.14
N SER A 156 10.06 -9.04 -30.79
CA SER A 156 9.66 -9.15 -29.40
C SER A 156 10.13 -10.52 -28.91
N VAL A 157 10.91 -10.54 -27.82
CA VAL A 157 11.26 -11.77 -27.09
C VAL A 157 10.03 -12.41 -26.43
N ILE A 158 8.89 -11.73 -26.49
CA ILE A 158 7.58 -12.29 -26.17
C ILE A 158 6.82 -12.36 -27.49
N THR A 159 6.87 -13.53 -28.11
CA THR A 159 5.97 -13.87 -29.21
C THR A 159 4.54 -13.94 -28.65
N HIS A 160 3.48 -13.76 -29.45
CA HIS A 160 2.10 -13.97 -28.96
C HIS A 160 1.85 -15.40 -28.39
N ALA A 161 2.79 -16.34 -28.61
CA ALA A 161 2.85 -17.63 -27.94
C ALA A 161 3.25 -17.54 -26.46
N ASP A 162 4.05 -16.55 -26.06
CA ASP A 162 4.53 -16.36 -24.69
C ASP A 162 3.47 -15.80 -23.74
N ILE A 163 2.47 -15.03 -24.23
CA ILE A 163 1.33 -14.62 -23.39
C ILE A 163 0.44 -15.83 -23.06
N ARG A 164 0.20 -16.71 -24.03
CA ARG A 164 -0.45 -18.01 -23.78
C ARG A 164 0.42 -18.91 -22.92
N ALA A 165 1.74 -18.87 -23.09
CA ALA A 165 2.67 -19.61 -22.23
C ALA A 165 2.65 -19.08 -20.79
N LEU A 166 2.48 -17.78 -20.55
CA LEU A 166 2.34 -17.19 -19.22
C LEU A 166 1.07 -17.68 -18.50
N ASP A 167 -0.06 -17.72 -19.20
CA ASP A 167 -1.29 -18.32 -18.66
C ASP A 167 -1.08 -19.82 -18.36
N HIS A 168 -0.53 -20.58 -19.31
CA HIS A 168 -0.23 -22.00 -19.12
C HIS A 168 0.80 -22.28 -18.01
N ILE A 169 1.79 -21.41 -17.82
CA ILE A 169 2.78 -21.53 -16.74
C ILE A 169 2.10 -21.26 -15.39
N SER A 170 1.21 -20.27 -15.31
CA SER A 170 0.46 -20.00 -14.09
C SER A 170 -0.46 -21.17 -13.71
N ASP A 171 -1.13 -21.78 -14.69
CA ASP A 171 -1.97 -22.96 -14.50
C ASP A 171 -1.14 -24.16 -14.03
N MET A 172 0.03 -24.41 -14.65
CA MET A 172 0.93 -25.49 -14.24
C MET A 172 1.45 -25.32 -12.80
N VAL A 173 1.73 -24.08 -12.37
CA VAL A 173 2.17 -23.79 -10.98
C VAL A 173 1.02 -23.99 -10.00
N VAL A 174 -0.20 -23.58 -10.36
CA VAL A 174 -1.40 -23.82 -9.54
C VAL A 174 -1.70 -25.31 -9.41
N ASP A 175 -1.54 -26.07 -10.50
CA ASP A 175 -1.74 -27.51 -10.50
C ASP A 175 -0.70 -28.25 -9.65
N ASP A 176 0.59 -27.87 -9.73
CA ASP A 176 1.63 -28.43 -8.85
C ASP A 176 1.38 -28.10 -7.38
N PHE A 177 0.93 -26.87 -7.08
CA PHE A 177 0.54 -26.48 -5.73
C PHE A 177 -0.66 -27.29 -5.22
N ASN A 178 -1.69 -27.46 -6.05
CA ASN A 178 -2.88 -28.25 -5.70
C ASN A 178 -2.55 -29.74 -5.49
N ALA A 179 -1.63 -30.29 -6.28
CA ALA A 179 -1.14 -31.65 -6.10
C ALA A 179 -0.42 -31.82 -4.76
N LYS A 180 0.49 -30.89 -4.41
CA LYS A 180 1.19 -30.89 -3.11
C LYS A 180 0.24 -30.68 -1.94
N LYS A 181 -0.74 -29.77 -2.08
CA LYS A 181 -1.78 -29.53 -1.08
C LYS A 181 -2.59 -30.79 -0.81
N LYS A 182 -3.01 -31.51 -1.85
CA LYS A 182 -3.76 -32.76 -1.70
C LYS A 182 -2.96 -33.81 -0.93
N ILE A 183 -1.65 -33.92 -1.19
CA ILE A 183 -0.76 -34.81 -0.43
C ILE A 183 -0.71 -34.39 1.04
N PHE A 184 -0.54 -33.10 1.31
CA PHE A 184 -0.54 -32.55 2.67
C PHE A 184 -1.85 -32.83 3.41
N ASP A 185 -3.00 -32.63 2.77
CA ASP A 185 -4.32 -32.88 3.35
C ASP A 185 -4.51 -34.36 3.70
N ILE A 186 -4.04 -35.28 2.85
CA ILE A 186 -4.06 -36.72 3.14
C ILE A 186 -3.20 -37.05 4.35
N ILE A 187 -1.97 -36.53 4.42
CA ILE A 187 -1.07 -36.75 5.56
C ILE A 187 -1.70 -36.20 6.84
N MET A 188 -2.24 -34.98 6.80
CA MET A 188 -2.92 -34.36 7.94
C MET A 188 -4.12 -35.17 8.42
N HIS A 189 -4.89 -35.73 7.49
CA HIS A 189 -6.04 -36.57 7.84
C HIS A 189 -5.60 -37.88 8.53
N ILE A 190 -4.53 -38.51 8.03
CA ILE A 190 -3.97 -39.72 8.62
C ILE A 190 -3.41 -39.44 10.02
N THR A 191 -2.62 -38.38 10.17
CA THR A 191 -2.03 -38.02 11.47
C THR A 191 -3.11 -37.68 12.50
N ASN A 192 -4.14 -36.93 12.12
CA ASN A 192 -5.25 -36.59 13.01
C ASN A 192 -6.05 -37.83 13.43
N THR A 193 -6.33 -38.72 12.48
CA THR A 193 -7.02 -39.99 12.77
C THR A 193 -6.19 -40.86 13.71
N PHE A 194 -4.89 -40.97 13.47
CA PHE A 194 -3.98 -41.71 14.35
C PHE A 194 -3.90 -41.11 15.75
N LEU A 195 -3.80 -39.78 15.85
CA LEU A 195 -3.80 -39.07 17.14
C LEU A 195 -5.11 -39.34 17.91
N SER A 196 -6.26 -39.28 17.22
CA SER A 196 -7.56 -39.59 17.81
C SER A 196 -7.61 -41.02 18.35
N LEU A 197 -7.11 -42.00 17.60
CA LEU A 197 -7.03 -43.39 18.04
C LEU A 197 -6.09 -43.58 19.25
N LEU A 198 -4.96 -42.86 19.29
CA LEU A 198 -4.06 -42.87 20.44
C LEU A 198 -4.73 -42.32 21.70
N VAL A 199 -5.39 -41.16 21.59
CA VAL A 199 -6.13 -40.56 22.71
C VAL A 199 -7.23 -41.51 23.18
N PHE A 200 -7.98 -42.11 22.26
CA PHE A 200 -9.00 -43.10 22.59
C PHE A 200 -8.41 -44.31 23.33
N LYS A 201 -7.28 -44.85 22.85
CA LYS A 201 -6.59 -45.96 23.52
C LYS A 201 -6.15 -45.58 24.93
N ILE A 202 -5.56 -44.40 25.11
CA ILE A 202 -5.15 -43.89 26.43
C ILE A 202 -6.36 -43.78 27.36
N ALA A 203 -7.47 -43.21 26.88
CA ALA A 203 -8.69 -43.07 27.65
C ALA A 203 -9.28 -44.42 28.09
N VAL A 204 -9.32 -45.41 27.20
CA VAL A 204 -9.81 -46.77 27.52
C VAL A 204 -8.91 -47.46 28.54
N VAL A 205 -7.59 -47.36 28.37
CA VAL A 205 -6.63 -47.95 29.33
C VAL A 205 -6.72 -47.26 30.69
N TYR A 206 -6.85 -45.93 30.71
CA TYR A 206 -7.05 -45.15 31.93
C TYR A 206 -8.33 -45.58 32.63
N HIS A 207 -9.46 -45.64 31.90
CA HIS A 207 -10.74 -46.07 32.45
C HIS A 207 -10.70 -47.49 33.01
N LYS A 208 -10.03 -48.42 32.31
CA LYS A 208 -9.86 -49.79 32.80
C LYS A 208 -9.01 -49.84 34.08
N LYS A 209 -7.95 -49.05 34.17
CA LYS A 209 -7.12 -48.96 35.39
C LYS A 209 -7.89 -48.34 36.54
N TYR A 210 -8.65 -47.28 36.29
CA TYR A 210 -9.52 -46.62 37.26
C TYR A 210 -10.51 -47.60 37.89
N LEU A 211 -11.16 -48.45 37.08
CA LEU A 211 -12.12 -49.44 37.60
C LEU A 211 -11.46 -50.67 38.25
N SER A 212 -10.23 -51.04 37.85
CA SER A 212 -9.61 -52.31 38.24
C SER A 212 -8.64 -52.19 39.41
N SER A 213 -8.04 -51.03 39.65
CA SER A 213 -7.02 -50.83 40.67
C SER A 213 -7.51 -49.79 41.66
N ILE A 214 -7.59 -50.19 42.94
CA ILE A 214 -8.06 -49.32 44.03
C ILE A 214 -7.04 -48.20 44.30
N ASP A 215 -5.75 -48.51 44.24
CA ASP A 215 -4.64 -47.55 44.46
C ASP A 215 -4.32 -46.67 43.24
N PHE A 216 -5.13 -46.75 42.17
CA PHE A 216 -5.02 -45.81 41.05
C PHE A 216 -5.58 -44.43 41.46
N ASP A 217 -5.66 -43.51 40.50
CA ASP A 217 -6.15 -42.12 40.61
C ASP A 217 -7.65 -42.01 41.01
N ASN A 218 -8.07 -42.71 42.06
CA ASN A 218 -9.43 -42.76 42.60
C ASN A 218 -9.62 -41.74 43.73
N ILE A 219 -9.09 -40.53 43.54
CA ILE A 219 -9.09 -39.45 44.53
C ILE A 219 -10.36 -38.58 44.49
N TYR A 220 -11.36 -38.97 43.69
CA TYR A 220 -12.53 -38.14 43.40
C TYR A 220 -13.73 -38.53 44.29
N VAL A 221 -14.26 -37.55 45.03
CA VAL A 221 -15.53 -37.72 45.77
C VAL A 221 -16.69 -37.44 44.82
N THR A 222 -17.33 -38.52 44.38
CA THR A 222 -18.51 -38.47 43.50
C THR A 222 -19.82 -38.36 44.29
N ASP A 223 -20.88 -37.91 43.63
CA ASP A 223 -22.23 -37.91 44.21
C ASP A 223 -22.67 -39.31 44.66
N TYR A 224 -22.26 -40.34 43.90
CA TYR A 224 -22.51 -41.72 44.27
C TYR A 224 -21.82 -42.10 45.59
N PHE A 225 -20.56 -41.69 45.78
CA PHE A 225 -19.84 -41.93 47.03
C PHE A 225 -20.58 -41.32 48.23
N ARG A 226 -21.06 -40.08 48.09
CA ARG A 226 -21.82 -39.38 49.14
C ARG A 226 -23.14 -40.08 49.46
N GLN A 227 -23.89 -40.51 48.44
CA GLN A 227 -25.11 -41.28 48.65
C GLN A 227 -24.87 -42.58 49.44
N VAL A 228 -23.75 -43.26 49.16
CA VAL A 228 -23.34 -44.46 49.90
C VAL A 228 -22.96 -44.12 51.34
N ASP A 229 -22.22 -43.04 51.57
CA ASP A 229 -21.81 -42.59 52.90
C ASP A 229 -23.03 -42.14 53.75
N ASP A 230 -23.97 -41.40 53.16
CA ASP A 230 -25.24 -41.03 53.79
C ASP A 230 -26.11 -42.23 54.15
N ARG A 231 -26.12 -43.26 53.29
CA ARG A 231 -26.79 -44.53 53.60
C ARG A 231 -26.10 -45.26 54.77
N ARG A 232 -24.77 -45.20 54.87
CA ARG A 232 -24.02 -45.78 56.01
C ARG A 232 -24.30 -45.00 57.30
N LYS A 233 -24.35 -43.67 57.22
CA LYS A 233 -24.71 -42.76 58.32
C LYS A 233 -26.08 -43.09 58.90
N ARG A 234 -27.09 -43.24 58.04
CA ARG A 234 -28.45 -43.65 58.42
C ARG A 234 -28.48 -44.99 59.13
N ASN A 235 -27.61 -45.92 58.72
CA ASN A 235 -27.47 -47.24 59.34
C ASN A 235 -26.54 -47.26 60.58
N LYS A 236 -26.16 -46.10 61.13
CA LYS A 236 -25.23 -45.96 62.27
C LYS A 236 -23.88 -46.67 62.07
N LYS A 237 -23.42 -46.77 60.81
CA LYS A 237 -22.08 -47.27 60.45
C LYS A 237 -21.10 -46.10 60.39
N PRO A 238 -19.77 -46.36 60.56
CA PRO A 238 -18.77 -45.32 60.40
C PRO A 238 -18.85 -44.68 59.00
N THR A 239 -18.74 -43.36 58.96
CA THR A 239 -18.78 -42.51 57.77
C THR A 239 -17.40 -41.93 57.50
N ILE A 240 -17.09 -41.67 56.23
CA ILE A 240 -15.81 -41.09 55.81
C ILE A 240 -15.89 -39.55 55.77
N LEU A 241 -17.08 -38.99 55.51
CA LEU A 241 -17.31 -37.55 55.55
C LEU A 241 -17.70 -37.11 56.97
N PRO A 242 -17.28 -35.91 57.46
CA PRO A 242 -16.54 -34.86 56.76
C PRO A 242 -15.02 -35.06 56.75
N LEU A 243 -14.37 -34.76 55.62
CA LEU A 243 -12.91 -34.83 55.46
C LEU A 243 -12.18 -33.86 56.39
N THR A 244 -11.07 -34.32 56.97
CA THR A 244 -10.17 -33.46 57.75
C THR A 244 -9.45 -32.44 56.85
N LYS A 245 -8.91 -31.36 57.43
CA LYS A 245 -8.21 -30.31 56.66
C LYS A 245 -7.02 -30.84 55.84
N PHE A 246 -6.37 -31.91 56.30
CA PHE A 246 -5.23 -32.51 55.60
C PHE A 246 -5.68 -33.41 54.45
N GLU A 247 -6.73 -34.22 54.67
CA GLU A 247 -7.28 -35.11 53.63
C GLU A 247 -7.91 -34.32 52.46
N LYS A 248 -8.40 -33.11 52.71
CA LYS A 248 -8.93 -32.22 51.66
C LYS A 248 -7.91 -31.79 50.60
N ASN A 249 -6.61 -31.87 50.88
CA ASN A 249 -5.59 -31.53 49.89
C ASN A 249 -5.29 -32.69 48.93
N ASP A 250 -5.56 -33.93 49.34
CA ASP A 250 -5.27 -35.15 48.58
C ASP A 250 -6.49 -35.70 47.84
N VAL A 251 -7.68 -35.15 48.12
CA VAL A 251 -8.97 -35.62 47.61
C VAL A 251 -9.70 -34.47 46.90
N VAL A 252 -10.18 -34.72 45.69
CA VAL A 252 -10.88 -33.74 44.86
C VAL A 252 -12.40 -33.86 45.07
N ASP A 253 -13.02 -32.79 45.57
CA ASP A 253 -14.46 -32.71 45.76
C ASP A 253 -15.16 -32.03 44.55
N LEU A 254 -15.99 -32.80 43.84
CA LEU A 254 -16.63 -32.37 42.59
C LEU A 254 -17.72 -31.29 42.76
N GLU A 255 -18.24 -31.09 43.97
CA GLU A 255 -19.26 -30.07 44.25
C GLU A 255 -18.65 -28.66 44.43
N HIS A 256 -17.36 -28.61 44.74
CA HIS A 256 -16.58 -27.38 44.77
C HIS A 256 -15.76 -27.29 43.48
N THR A 257 -16.40 -26.77 42.42
CA THR A 257 -15.96 -26.72 41.02
C THR A 257 -14.60 -26.04 40.73
N CYS A 258 -13.82 -25.67 41.74
CA CYS A 258 -12.49 -25.05 41.58
C CYS A 258 -11.44 -25.58 42.57
N GLN A 259 -11.51 -26.84 42.98
CA GLN A 259 -10.40 -27.48 43.68
C GLN A 259 -9.52 -28.23 42.67
N LEU A 260 -8.41 -27.59 42.29
CA LEU A 260 -7.31 -28.25 41.57
C LEU A 260 -6.28 -28.68 42.61
N THR A 261 -5.77 -29.90 42.48
CA THR A 261 -4.65 -30.36 43.30
C THR A 261 -3.40 -29.52 42.97
N GLU A 262 -2.52 -29.24 43.93
CA GLU A 262 -1.29 -28.45 43.68
C GLU A 262 -0.43 -29.05 42.56
N ASN A 263 -0.42 -30.38 42.43
CA ASN A 263 0.29 -31.08 41.36
C ASN A 263 -0.37 -30.88 39.99
N GLU A 264 -1.70 -30.91 39.91
CA GLU A 264 -2.43 -30.69 38.64
C GLU A 264 -2.23 -29.26 38.13
N SER A 265 -2.24 -28.27 39.01
CA SER A 265 -2.01 -26.87 38.65
C SER A 265 -0.61 -26.64 38.07
N LYS A 266 0.42 -27.26 38.66
CA LYS A 266 1.80 -27.20 38.14
C LYS A 266 1.93 -27.87 36.78
N ILE A 267 1.28 -29.03 36.60
CA ILE A 267 1.29 -29.78 35.34
C ILE A 267 0.59 -28.97 34.23
N ILE A 268 -0.59 -28.42 34.50
CA ILE A 268 -1.33 -27.58 33.56
C ILE A 268 -0.54 -26.33 33.22
N GLY A 269 0.09 -25.68 34.21
CA GLY A 269 0.96 -24.54 33.99
C GLY A 269 2.15 -24.86 33.07
N PHE A 270 2.79 -26.02 33.26
CA PHE A 270 3.87 -26.48 32.40
C PHE A 270 3.40 -26.73 30.96
N TYR A 271 2.27 -27.42 30.77
CA TYR A 271 1.72 -27.64 29.43
C TYR A 271 1.29 -26.35 28.74
N PHE A 272 0.73 -25.40 29.49
CA PHE A 272 0.38 -24.09 28.96
C PHE A 272 1.62 -23.29 28.54
N LEU A 273 2.69 -23.34 29.33
CA LEU A 273 3.98 -22.73 28.98
C LEU A 273 4.56 -23.38 27.72
N GLN A 274 4.58 -24.71 27.65
CA GLN A 274 5.05 -25.44 26.49
C GLN A 274 4.26 -25.06 25.23
N PHE A 275 2.93 -25.03 25.31
CA PHE A 275 2.07 -24.62 24.21
C PHE A 275 2.30 -23.16 23.80
N SER A 276 2.50 -22.26 24.76
CA SER A 276 2.84 -20.86 24.48
C SER A 276 4.17 -20.73 23.74
N MET A 277 5.17 -21.55 24.06
CA MET A 277 6.45 -21.53 23.35
C MET A 277 6.30 -22.01 21.90
N GLU A 278 5.48 -23.03 21.65
CA GLU A 278 5.17 -23.50 20.28
C GLU A 278 4.43 -22.44 19.45
N ILE A 279 3.55 -21.65 20.08
CA ILE A 279 2.90 -20.51 19.39
C ILE A 279 3.93 -19.44 19.03
N LEU A 280 4.85 -19.12 19.93
CA LEU A 280 5.89 -18.12 19.70
C LEU A 280 6.81 -18.52 18.55
N THR A 281 7.22 -19.79 18.47
CA THR A 281 8.05 -20.30 17.37
C THR A 281 7.29 -20.26 16.03
N ALA A 282 6.01 -20.65 16.00
CA ALA A 282 5.19 -20.55 14.80
C ALA A 282 5.04 -19.09 14.31
N CYS A 283 4.76 -18.16 15.23
CA CYS A 283 4.69 -16.73 14.92
C CYS A 283 6.02 -16.19 14.36
N PHE A 284 7.15 -16.63 14.91
CA PHE A 284 8.47 -16.25 14.41
C PHE A 284 8.69 -16.69 12.96
N PHE A 285 8.32 -17.93 12.60
CA PHE A 285 8.42 -18.40 11.21
C PHE A 285 7.52 -17.62 10.25
N LEU A 286 6.28 -17.32 10.65
CA LEU A 286 5.36 -16.51 9.83
C LEU A 286 5.90 -15.10 9.56
N ILE A 287 6.52 -14.48 10.56
CA ILE A 287 7.16 -13.16 10.40
C ILE A 287 8.36 -13.26 9.45
N LEU A 288 9.18 -14.30 9.60
CA LEU A 288 10.33 -14.55 8.74
C LEU A 288 9.89 -14.70 7.27
N ASP A 289 8.86 -15.51 7.01
CA ASP A 289 8.30 -15.67 5.67
C ASP A 289 7.78 -14.33 5.10
N HIS A 290 7.08 -13.54 5.91
CA HIS A 290 6.64 -12.21 5.50
C HIS A 290 7.81 -11.28 5.12
N VAL A 291 8.90 -11.32 5.90
CA VAL A 291 10.12 -10.56 5.62
C VAL A 291 10.75 -11.02 4.29
N ILE A 292 10.85 -12.33 4.04
CA ILE A 292 11.36 -12.88 2.78
C ILE A 292 10.53 -12.41 1.60
N ILE A 293 9.20 -12.50 1.68
CA ILE A 293 8.30 -12.07 0.60
C ILE A 293 8.46 -10.56 0.34
N THR A 294 8.56 -9.77 1.40
CA THR A 294 8.78 -8.33 1.28
C THR A 294 10.13 -8.03 0.59
N LEU A 295 11.19 -8.73 0.97
CA LEU A 295 12.50 -8.60 0.34
C LEU A 295 12.47 -8.97 -1.15
N LEU A 296 11.82 -10.09 -1.50
CA LEU A 296 11.65 -10.52 -2.89
C LEU A 296 10.88 -9.49 -3.72
N ASN A 297 9.85 -8.85 -3.13
CA ASN A 297 9.11 -7.78 -3.79
C ASN A 297 9.96 -6.53 -4.03
N ILE A 298 10.80 -6.14 -3.07
CA ILE A 298 11.74 -5.02 -3.23
C ILE A 298 12.75 -5.32 -4.34
N ILE A 299 13.31 -6.54 -4.38
CA ILE A 299 14.23 -6.97 -5.44
C ILE A 299 13.53 -6.90 -6.79
N ARG A 300 12.31 -7.44 -6.90
CA ARG A 300 11.49 -7.39 -8.13
C ARG A 300 11.26 -5.96 -8.62
N PHE A 301 10.98 -5.02 -7.71
CA PHE A 301 10.77 -3.62 -8.07
C PHE A 301 12.05 -2.96 -8.60
N ASN A 302 13.20 -3.30 -8.03
CA ASN A 302 14.49 -2.70 -8.39
C ASN A 302 15.22 -3.44 -9.53
N SER A 303 14.79 -4.64 -9.93
CA SER A 303 15.48 -5.48 -10.93
C SER A 303 15.04 -5.23 -12.38
N SER A 304 14.81 -3.98 -12.80
CA SER A 304 14.54 -3.68 -14.22
C SER A 304 15.78 -3.99 -15.08
N ILE A 305 15.84 -5.18 -15.67
CA ILE A 305 16.92 -5.60 -16.59
C ILE A 305 16.59 -5.08 -17.99
N THR A 306 17.34 -4.09 -18.46
CA THR A 306 17.29 -3.61 -19.85
C THR A 306 18.27 -4.42 -20.71
N TYR A 307 17.75 -5.23 -21.63
CA TYR A 307 18.55 -5.95 -22.62
C TYR A 307 18.78 -5.06 -23.85
N THR A 308 20.03 -4.74 -24.16
CA THR A 308 20.41 -4.06 -25.41
C THR A 308 20.88 -5.11 -26.41
N GLN A 309 20.12 -5.29 -27.51
CA GLN A 309 20.47 -6.20 -28.59
C GLN A 309 20.92 -5.37 -29.80
N GLU A 310 22.17 -5.54 -30.23
CA GLU A 310 22.74 -4.82 -31.37
C GLU A 310 22.57 -5.64 -32.66
N GLY A 311 22.15 -4.97 -33.74
CA GLY A 311 22.06 -5.53 -35.10
C GLY A 311 22.52 -4.50 -36.12
N GLU A 312 23.22 -4.96 -37.16
CA GLU A 312 23.80 -4.09 -38.19
C GLU A 312 22.82 -3.90 -39.36
N HIS A 313 22.65 -2.65 -39.82
CA HIS A 313 21.73 -2.28 -40.90
C HIS A 313 22.44 -1.42 -41.94
N ILE A 314 22.34 -1.80 -43.21
CA ILE A 314 22.87 -1.05 -44.36
C ILE A 314 21.70 -0.29 -45.02
N ILE A 315 21.81 1.03 -45.09
CA ILE A 315 20.82 1.92 -45.69
C ILE A 315 21.31 2.33 -47.09
N HIS A 316 20.47 2.18 -48.11
CA HIS A 316 20.71 2.74 -49.43
C HIS A 316 19.78 3.95 -49.64
N PHE A 317 20.38 5.09 -49.99
CA PHE A 317 19.66 6.30 -50.40
C PHE A 317 19.49 6.32 -51.92
N GLN A 318 18.32 6.73 -52.41
CA GLN A 318 18.05 7.00 -53.82
C GLN A 318 17.88 8.49 -54.07
#